data_AF-A0A7J9LL21-F1
#
_entry.id   AF-A0A7J9LL21-F1
#
_cell.length_a   1.000
_cell.length_b   1.000
_cell.length_c   1.000
_cell.angle_alpha   90.00
_cell.angle_beta   90.00
_cell.angle_gamma   90.00
#
_symmetry.space_group_name_H-M   'P 1'
#
loop_
_entity.id
_entity.type
_entity.pdbx_description
1 polymer ?
#
loop_
_entity_poly.entity_id
_entity_poly.type
_entity_poly.pdbx_seq_one_letter_code
_entity_poly.pdbx_strand_id
1 'polypeptide(L)' 'MDVANGYYLIHFQSRVNYDAALTQGPWIVFGHYLTVQPWIVDFDPSRTFPCGVLAWIRFLGLPRF' A
#
# COMPACT_ATOMS: atom_id res chain seq x y z
N MET A 1 0.43 -12.47 4.21
CA MET A 1 -0.73 -13.36 4.40
C MET A 1 -1.87 -12.82 3.54
N ASP A 2 -2.50 -13.67 2.73
CA ASP A 2 -3.69 -13.28 1.95
C ASP A 2 -4.90 -13.17 2.88
N VAL A 3 -5.68 -12.10 2.74
CA VAL A 3 -6.83 -11.78 3.63
C VAL A 3 -8.16 -11.80 2.85
N ALA A 4 -8.14 -12.20 1.58
CA ALA A 4 -9.22 -12.12 0.58
C ALA A 4 -9.42 -10.74 -0.08
N ASN A 5 -10.17 -10.73 -1.19
CA ASN A 5 -10.52 -9.56 -2.00
C ASN A 5 -9.32 -8.72 -2.49
N GLY A 6 -8.18 -9.37 -2.71
CA GLY A 6 -6.95 -8.71 -3.18
C GLY A 6 -6.21 -7.91 -2.09
N TYR A 7 -6.59 -8.09 -0.81
CA TYR A 7 -5.88 -7.51 0.31
C TYR A 7 -4.85 -8.47 0.88
N TYR A 8 -3.70 -7.90 1.23
CA TYR A 8 -2.57 -8.63 1.78
C TYR A 8 -2.14 -7.98 3.10
N LEU A 9 -1.95 -8.81 4.13
CA LEU A 9 -1.34 -8.39 5.38
C LEU A 9 0.15 -8.70 5.36
N ILE A 10 0.96 -7.69 5.64
CA ILE A 10 2.42 -7.78 5.71
C ILE A 10 2.86 -7.37 7.10
N HIS A 11 3.62 -8.23 7.78
CA HIS A 11 4.21 -7.92 9.07
C HIS A 11 5.68 -7.58 8.89
N PHE A 12 6.10 -6.43 9.40
CA PHE A 12 7.50 -5.98 9.35
C PHE A 12 8.17 -6.21 10.70
N GLN A 13 9.40 -6.73 10.70
CA GLN A 13 10.21 -6.87 11.91
C GLN A 13 11.04 -5.62 12.22
N SER A 14 11.35 -4.83 11.18
CA SER A 14 12.13 -3.60 11.29
C SER A 14 11.24 -2.40 11.01
N ARG A 15 11.34 -1.40 11.91
CA ARG A 15 10.64 -0.12 11.73
C ARG A 15 11.10 0.60 10.46
N VAL A 16 12.39 0.51 10.13
CA VAL A 16 12.95 1.12 8.91
C VAL A 16 12.29 0.55 7.66
N ASN A 17 12.09 -0.77 7.61
CA ASN A 17 11.44 -1.42 6.46
C ASN A 17 9.96 -1.06 6.36
N TYR A 18 9.27 -0.97 7.51
CA TYR A 18 7.88 -0.51 7.58
C TYR A 18 7.75 0.93 7.06
N ASP A 19 8.58 1.85 7.56
CA ASP A 19 8.53 3.26 7.17
C ASP A 19 8.91 3.43 5.68
N ALA A 20 9.88 2.65 5.17
CA ALA A 20 10.22 2.65 3.75
C ALA A 20 9.06 2.16 2.89
N ALA A 21 8.40 1.06 3.27
CA ALA A 21 7.21 0.56 2.58
C ALA A 21 6.07 1.58 2.56
N LEU A 22 5.93 2.38 3.62
CA LEU A 22 4.89 3.41 3.73
C LEU A 22 5.27 4.74 3.05
N THR A 23 6.54 5.06 2.84
CA THR A 23 6.93 6.42 2.40
C THR A 23 7.65 6.47 1.06
N GLN A 24 8.33 5.39 0.65
CA GLN A 24 9.20 5.38 -0.54
C GLN A 24 8.51 4.84 -1.81
N GLY A 25 7.17 4.68 -1.80
CA GLY A 25 6.38 4.32 -2.99
C GLY A 25 6.27 5.47 -4.00
N PRO A 26 6.00 5.20 -5.29
CA PRO A 26 4.91 4.35 -5.73
C PRO A 26 5.25 2.88 -5.98
N TRP A 27 4.43 2.01 -5.38
CA TRP A 27 4.52 0.57 -5.54
C TRP A 27 3.74 0.14 -6.77
N ILE A 28 4.47 -0.27 -7.80
CA ILE A 28 3.92 -0.92 -8.98
C ILE A 28 4.47 -2.33 -9.02
N VAL A 29 3.60 -3.33 -8.96
CA VAL A 29 3.97 -4.74 -9.05
C VAL A 29 3.20 -5.35 -10.21
N PHE A 30 3.92 -5.93 -11.17
CA PHE A 30 3.36 -6.45 -12.42
C PHE A 30 2.47 -5.45 -13.19
N GLY A 31 2.79 -4.16 -13.13
CA GLY A 31 2.01 -3.11 -13.81
C GLY A 31 0.73 -2.67 -13.07
N HIS A 32 0.43 -3.26 -11.91
CA HIS A 32 -0.68 -2.86 -11.05
C HIS A 32 -0.19 -1.95 -9.92
N TYR A 33 -0.94 -0.88 -9.63
CA TYR A 33 -0.68 -0.02 -8.49
C TYR A 33 -1.10 -0.72 -7.20
N LEU A 34 -0.20 -0.72 -6.21
CA LEU A 34 -0.47 -1.16 -4.86
C LEU A 34 -0.72 0.04 -3.96
N THR A 35 -1.85 0.01 -3.27
CA THR A 35 -2.11 0.89 -2.13
C THR A 35 -1.58 0.22 -0.88
N VAL A 36 -0.78 0.96 -0.11
CA VAL A 36 -0.22 0.51 1.16
C VAL A 36 -0.80 1.40 2.24
N GLN A 37 -1.23 0.81 3.35
CA GLN A 37 -1.72 1.56 4.50
C GLN A 37 -1.31 0.86 5.79
N PRO A 38 -1.20 1.60 6.91
CA PRO A 38 -1.05 0.99 8.22
C PRO A 38 -2.21 0.02 8.50
N TRP A 39 -1.94 -0.99 9.33
CA TRP A 39 -2.99 -1.91 9.78
C TRP A 39 -4.08 -1.17 10.57
N ILE A 40 -5.34 -1.55 10.34
CA ILE A 40 -6.51 -1.01 11.04
C ILE A 40 -7.19 -2.19 11.74
N VAL A 41 -7.51 -2.03 13.02
CA VAL A 41 -8.09 -3.11 13.85
C VAL A 41 -9.42 -3.61 13.29
N ASP A 42 -10.26 -2.70 12.81
CA ASP A 42 -11.58 -3.02 12.24
C ASP A 42 -11.54 -3.20 10.72
N PHE A 43 -10.40 -3.69 10.20
CA PHE A 43 -10.26 -3.96 8.77
C PHE A 43 -11.18 -5.11 8.36
N ASP A 44 -12.05 -4.84 7.40
CA ASP A 44 -13.01 -5.80 6.86
C ASP A 44 -12.83 -5.89 5.33
N PRO A 45 -12.25 -6.98 4.82
CA PRO A 45 -12.00 -7.14 3.38
C PRO A 45 -13.29 -7.28 2.57
N SER A 46 -14.43 -7.57 3.21
CA SER A 46 -15.74 -7.73 2.56
C SER A 46 -16.45 -6.40 2.29
N ARG A 47 -16.02 -5.31 2.95
CA ARG A 47 -16.56 -3.97 2.71
C ARG A 47 -16.14 -3.47 1.34
N THR A 48 -17.00 -2.65 0.75
CA THR A 48 -16.67 -1.90 -0.47
C THR A 48 -15.37 -1.13 -0.26
N PHE A 49 -14.55 -1.07 -1.31
CA PHE A 49 -13.27 -0.37 -1.32
C PHE A 49 -13.38 0.98 -0.59
N PRO A 50 -12.44 1.31 0.32
CA PRO A 50 -12.58 2.49 1.18
C PRO A 50 -12.81 3.76 0.35
N CYS A 51 -13.66 4.66 0.85
CA CYS A 51 -14.03 5.91 0.17
C CYS A 51 -12.84 6.81 -0.16
N GLY A 52 -11.67 6.58 0.43
CA GLY A 52 -10.42 7.21 0.07
C GLY A 52 -9.24 6.30 0.39
N VAL A 53 -8.23 6.32 -0.47
CA VAL A 53 -6.96 5.60 -0.28
C VAL A 53 -5.79 6.55 -0.41
N LEU A 54 -4.75 6.31 0.38
CA LEU A 54 -3.45 6.92 0.16
C LEU A 54 -2.77 6.17 -0.98
N ALA A 55 -2.53 6.88 -2.07
CA ALA A 55 -1.82 6.36 -3.23
C ALA A 55 -0.65 7.29 -3.57
N TRP A 56 0.45 6.69 -3.96
CA TRP A 56 1.59 7.41 -4.50
C TRP A 56 1.35 7.65 -5.98
N ILE A 57 1.30 8.92 -6.37
CA ILE A 57 1.14 9.31 -7.76
C ILE A 57 2.52 9.68 -8.29
N ARG A 58 2.90 9.06 -9.41
CA ARG A 58 4.11 9.46 -10.14
C ARG A 58 3.71 10.39 -11.28
N PHE A 59 4.15 11.64 -11.22
CA PHE A 59 3.96 12.56 -12.34
C PHE A 59 4.93 12.20 -13.47
N LEU A 60 4.37 11.88 -14.64
CA LEU A 60 5.13 11.66 -15.87
C LEU A 60 5.70 13.00 -16.34
N GLY A 61 6.93 13.32 -15.94
CA GLY A 61 7.59 14.58 -16.29
C GLY A 61 8.51 15.15 -15.21
N LEU A 62 8.43 14.63 -13.97
CA LEU A 62 9.36 15.01 -12.92
C LEU A 62 10.62 14.13 -12.94
N PRO A 63 11.82 14.69 -12.66
CA PRO A 63 13.04 13.91 -12.54
C PRO A 63 12.89 12.83 -11.45
N ARG A 64 13.51 11.67 -11.67
CA ARG A 64 13.72 10.71 -10.57
C ARG A 64 14.79 11.30 -9.65
N PHE A 65 14.53 11.35 -8.35
CA PHE A 65 15.55 11.64 -7.33
C PHE A 65 16.60 10.53 -7.31
#